data_AF-A0A2N3DXB1-F1
#
_entry.id   AF-A0A2N3DXB1-F1
#
_cell.length_a   1.000
_cell.length_b   1.000
_cell.length_c   1.000
_cell.angle_alpha   90.00
_cell.angle_beta   90.00
_cell.angle_gamma   90.00
#
_symmetry.space_group_name_H-M   'P 1'
#
loop_
_entity.id
_entity.type
_entity.pdbx_description
1 polymer ?
#
loop_
_entity_poly.entity_id
_entity_poly.type
_entity_poly.pdbx_seq_one_letter_code
_entity_poly.pdbx_strand_id
1 'polypeptide(L)'
;AAVLAKIEKPQALEHLEEILEISDAIMVARGDLGVELPLEQVPGWQKRLTRAARRTGKPVVVATQMLESMISSPTPTRAEVSDVATAVFEGADAVMLSAESAAGEFPIEAVAMMDRVAQSVESDPTYPGIIYSQRTEPEATGADAIAAAAHSVADTLNAAAIVCWTNSGSTGLRVARERPLFPIIVLTPIEATARRLALVWGLHCVLTEDATDLEDLAERACRIAYREGFAQPGKRIVVTAGVPLGTPGATNMLRVAFVGRHEE
;
A
#
# COMPACT_ATOMS: atom_id res chain seq x y z
N ALA A 1 1.61 -16.98 -11.02
CA ALA A 1 1.74 -16.74 -9.57
C ALA A 1 2.50 -15.43 -9.40
N ALA A 2 2.24 -14.66 -8.33
CA ALA A 2 3.04 -13.48 -8.03
C ALA A 2 4.33 -13.87 -7.31
N VAL A 3 5.43 -13.16 -7.56
CA VAL A 3 6.76 -13.44 -7.01
C VAL A 3 7.24 -12.27 -6.16
N LEU A 4 7.54 -12.53 -4.89
CA LEU A 4 8.19 -11.58 -4.00
C LEU A 4 9.68 -11.97 -3.87
N ALA A 5 10.56 -11.09 -4.33
CA ALA A 5 12.00 -11.31 -4.26
C ALA A 5 12.56 -10.89 -2.89
N LYS A 6 13.17 -11.82 -2.15
CA LYS A 6 13.85 -11.50 -0.89
C LYS A 6 15.24 -10.97 -1.19
N ILE A 7 15.49 -9.70 -0.86
CA ILE A 7 16.77 -9.03 -1.08
C ILE A 7 17.62 -9.21 0.16
N GLU A 8 18.54 -10.18 0.08
CA GLU A 8 19.34 -10.63 1.22
C GLU A 8 20.83 -10.80 0.93
N LYS A 9 21.24 -10.67 -0.35
CA LYS A 9 22.62 -10.88 -0.80
C LYS A 9 23.21 -9.63 -1.47
N PRO A 10 24.51 -9.36 -1.36
CA PRO A 10 25.17 -8.24 -2.05
C PRO A 10 24.96 -8.27 -3.57
N GLN A 11 24.97 -9.45 -4.19
CA GLN A 11 24.70 -9.62 -5.62
C GLN A 11 23.29 -9.16 -6.01
N ALA A 12 22.31 -9.31 -5.12
CA ALA A 12 20.96 -8.81 -5.37
C ALA A 12 20.91 -7.26 -5.39
N LEU A 13 21.83 -6.60 -4.71
CA LEU A 13 21.96 -5.14 -4.76
C LEU A 13 22.60 -4.67 -6.06
N GLU A 14 23.55 -5.44 -6.60
CA GLU A 14 24.19 -5.19 -7.90
C GLU A 14 23.21 -5.35 -9.06
N HIS A 15 22.30 -6.33 -8.97
CA HIS A 15 21.30 -6.66 -9.99
C HIS A 15 19.89 -6.15 -9.64
N LEU A 16 19.78 -5.12 -8.80
CA LEU A 16 18.50 -4.68 -8.24
C LEU A 16 17.47 -4.31 -9.31
N GLU A 17 17.87 -3.59 -10.37
CA GLU A 17 16.95 -3.17 -11.43
C GLU A 17 16.39 -4.36 -12.22
N GLU A 18 17.23 -5.36 -12.52
CA GLU A 18 16.82 -6.60 -13.21
C GLU A 18 15.86 -7.42 -12.34
N ILE A 19 16.16 -7.55 -11.04
CA ILE A 19 15.28 -8.22 -10.07
C ILE A 19 13.95 -7.50 -9.97
N LEU A 20 13.99 -6.17 -9.86
CA LEU A 20 12.78 -5.36 -9.83
C LEU A 20 12.00 -5.58 -11.10
N GLU A 21 12.58 -5.62 -12.30
CA GLU A 21 11.85 -5.82 -13.56
C GLU A 21 11.02 -7.13 -13.54
N ILE A 22 11.63 -8.23 -13.10
CA ILE A 22 11.03 -9.58 -13.18
C ILE A 22 10.18 -10.01 -11.98
N SER A 23 10.24 -9.28 -10.85
CA SER A 23 9.48 -9.59 -9.63
C SER A 23 8.15 -8.81 -9.57
N ASP A 24 7.21 -9.25 -8.75
CA ASP A 24 5.96 -8.50 -8.50
C ASP A 24 6.07 -7.61 -7.25
N ALA A 25 6.96 -7.97 -6.32
CA ALA A 25 7.23 -7.26 -5.07
C ALA A 25 8.64 -7.60 -4.58
N ILE A 26 9.15 -6.83 -3.61
CA ILE A 26 10.42 -7.16 -2.93
C ILE A 26 10.26 -7.16 -1.41
N MET A 27 11.19 -7.84 -0.75
CA MET A 27 11.36 -7.79 0.70
C MET A 27 12.80 -7.40 1.03
N VAL A 28 12.95 -6.40 1.91
CA VAL A 28 14.23 -6.04 2.51
C VAL A 28 14.48 -6.95 3.71
N ALA A 29 15.32 -7.97 3.55
CA ALA A 29 15.66 -8.92 4.60
C ALA A 29 16.88 -8.45 5.40
N ARG A 30 16.63 -7.62 6.40
CA ARG A 30 17.67 -6.85 7.11
C ARG A 30 18.60 -7.71 7.94
N GLY A 31 18.08 -8.77 8.56
CA GLY A 31 18.84 -9.75 9.32
C GLY A 31 19.85 -10.47 8.43
N ASP A 32 19.41 -10.96 7.27
CA ASP A 32 20.30 -11.62 6.30
C ASP A 32 21.31 -10.62 5.69
N LEU A 33 20.86 -9.43 5.28
CA LEU A 33 21.74 -8.36 4.78
C LEU A 33 22.79 -7.93 5.81
N GLY A 34 22.45 -7.90 7.09
CA GLY A 34 23.36 -7.55 8.19
C GLY A 34 24.42 -8.60 8.47
N VAL A 35 24.25 -9.83 7.98
CA VAL A 35 25.31 -10.85 7.98
C VAL A 35 26.26 -10.66 6.80
N GLU A 36 25.75 -10.24 5.65
CA GLU A 36 26.51 -10.15 4.40
C GLU A 36 27.21 -8.78 4.19
N LEU A 37 26.73 -7.73 4.86
CA LEU A 37 27.24 -6.36 4.75
C LEU A 37 27.68 -5.81 6.12
N PRO A 38 28.56 -4.79 6.15
CA PRO A 38 28.78 -4.02 7.37
C PRO A 38 27.45 -3.43 7.88
N LEU A 39 27.15 -3.63 9.16
CA LEU A 39 25.86 -3.30 9.78
C LEU A 39 25.46 -1.85 9.57
N GLU A 40 26.42 -0.92 9.61
CA GLU A 40 26.22 0.50 9.40
C GLU A 40 25.74 0.86 7.98
N GLN A 41 25.85 -0.06 7.01
CA GLN A 41 25.37 0.15 5.64
C GLN A 41 23.91 -0.29 5.44
N VAL A 42 23.40 -1.21 6.27
CA VAL A 42 22.06 -1.80 6.11
C VAL A 42 20.95 -0.74 6.11
N PRO A 43 20.93 0.27 7.00
CA PRO A 43 19.90 1.32 6.97
C PRO A 43 19.91 2.12 5.67
N GLY A 44 21.10 2.38 5.11
CA GLY A 44 21.25 3.07 3.83
C GLY A 44 20.67 2.25 2.67
N TRP A 45 20.87 0.94 2.69
CA TRP A 45 20.32 0.04 1.68
C TRP A 45 18.81 -0.14 1.78
N GLN A 46 18.23 -0.26 2.99
CA GLN A 46 16.78 -0.28 3.17
C GLN A 46 16.09 0.92 2.47
N LYS A 47 16.61 2.13 2.69
CA LYS A 47 16.11 3.35 2.04
C LYS A 47 16.16 3.26 0.51
N ARG A 48 17.28 2.78 -0.05
CA ARG A 48 17.47 2.65 -1.51
C ARG A 48 16.52 1.61 -2.10
N LEU A 49 16.38 0.46 -1.46
CA LEU A 49 15.50 -0.64 -1.89
C LEU A 49 14.04 -0.21 -1.85
N THR A 50 13.60 0.40 -0.75
CA THR A 50 12.22 0.91 -0.61
C THR A 50 11.89 1.93 -1.68
N ARG A 51 12.79 2.89 -1.93
CA ARG A 51 12.61 3.89 -3.00
C ARG A 51 12.59 3.29 -4.39
N ALA A 52 13.44 2.31 -4.68
CA ALA A 52 13.49 1.66 -5.99
C ALA A 52 12.20 0.85 -6.27
N ALA A 53 11.69 0.13 -5.28
CA ALA A 53 10.41 -0.58 -5.38
C ALA A 53 9.24 0.39 -5.61
N ARG A 54 9.15 1.46 -4.81
CA ARG A 54 8.12 2.49 -4.99
C ARG A 54 8.20 3.15 -6.36
N ARG A 55 9.40 3.45 -6.84
CA ARG A 55 9.63 4.04 -8.16
C ARG A 55 9.09 3.16 -9.28
N THR A 56 9.28 1.85 -9.17
CA THR A 56 8.78 0.85 -10.13
C THR A 56 7.34 0.42 -9.86
N GLY A 57 6.66 1.03 -8.87
CA GLY A 57 5.29 0.71 -8.50
C GLY A 57 5.09 -0.68 -7.90
N LYS A 58 6.15 -1.29 -7.35
CA LYS A 58 6.13 -2.64 -6.76
C LYS A 58 6.03 -2.54 -5.24
N PRO A 59 5.19 -3.36 -4.59
CA PRO A 59 5.12 -3.39 -3.13
C PRO A 59 6.46 -3.77 -2.51
N VAL A 60 6.80 -3.14 -1.40
CA VAL A 60 8.00 -3.44 -0.62
C VAL A 60 7.68 -3.77 0.82
N VAL A 61 8.20 -4.91 1.28
CA VAL A 61 8.11 -5.37 2.66
C VAL A 61 9.42 -5.10 3.38
N VAL A 62 9.39 -4.49 4.55
CA VAL A 62 10.56 -4.37 5.44
C VAL A 62 10.45 -5.45 6.52
N ALA A 63 11.48 -6.29 6.62
CA ALA A 63 11.42 -7.53 7.38
C ALA A 63 12.59 -7.71 8.35
N THR A 64 12.37 -8.59 9.33
CA THR A 64 13.32 -9.07 10.38
C THR A 64 13.76 -7.99 11.36
N GLN A 65 14.01 -8.35 12.62
CA GLN A 65 14.49 -7.44 13.67
C GLN A 65 13.60 -6.20 13.85
N MET A 66 12.28 -6.33 13.65
CA MET A 66 11.35 -5.21 13.78
C MET A 66 10.98 -4.98 15.26
N LEU A 67 10.48 -6.04 15.93
CA LEU A 67 10.10 -6.01 17.34
C LEU A 67 10.69 -7.23 18.08
N GLU A 68 11.93 -7.61 17.76
CA GLU A 68 12.58 -8.86 18.19
C GLU A 68 12.46 -9.14 19.70
N SER A 69 12.62 -8.12 20.55
CA SER A 69 12.50 -8.27 22.00
C SER A 69 11.12 -8.78 22.42
N MET A 70 10.08 -8.54 21.62
CA MET A 70 8.72 -8.99 21.89
C MET A 70 8.51 -10.50 21.73
N ILE A 71 9.52 -11.24 21.28
CA ILE A 71 9.53 -12.71 21.38
C ILE A 71 9.41 -13.16 22.83
N SER A 72 10.01 -12.42 23.78
CA SER A 72 10.08 -12.79 25.20
C SER A 72 9.65 -11.67 26.15
N SER A 73 9.18 -10.55 25.61
CA SER A 73 8.75 -9.38 26.37
C SER A 73 7.39 -8.88 25.87
N PRO A 74 6.47 -8.47 26.75
CA PRO A 74 5.19 -7.89 26.33
C PRO A 74 5.33 -6.49 25.71
N THR A 75 6.50 -5.86 25.81
CA THR A 75 6.76 -4.51 25.28
C THR A 75 8.09 -4.45 24.53
N PRO A 76 8.18 -3.70 23.42
CA PRO A 76 9.42 -3.53 22.68
C PRO A 76 10.34 -2.52 23.36
N THR A 77 11.58 -2.46 22.87
CA THR A 77 12.51 -1.37 23.16
C THR A 77 12.14 -0.10 22.40
N ARG A 78 12.68 1.05 22.85
CA ARG A 78 12.52 2.32 22.12
C ARG A 78 13.19 2.29 20.74
N ALA A 79 14.29 1.54 20.61
CA ALA A 79 15.02 1.40 19.36
C ALA A 79 14.18 0.68 18.30
N GLU A 80 13.53 -0.42 18.68
CA GLU A 80 12.63 -1.19 17.80
C GLU A 80 11.43 -0.36 17.35
N VAL A 81 10.79 0.38 18.26
CA VAL A 81 9.70 1.30 17.89
C VAL A 81 10.17 2.35 16.89
N SER A 82 11.37 2.93 17.10
CA SER A 82 11.96 3.90 16.18
C SER A 82 12.28 3.28 14.81
N ASP A 83 12.68 2.02 14.78
CA ASP A 83 13.04 1.30 13.57
C ASP A 83 11.80 0.96 12.73
N VAL A 84 10.75 0.43 13.35
CA VAL A 84 9.43 0.26 12.72
C VAL A 84 8.92 1.59 12.16
N ALA A 85 8.95 2.66 12.97
CA ALA A 85 8.49 3.96 12.54
C ALA A 85 9.28 4.48 11.33
N THR A 86 10.59 4.26 11.30
CA THR A 86 11.45 4.64 10.18
C THR A 86 11.06 3.91 8.89
N ALA A 87 10.77 2.61 8.95
CA ALA A 87 10.29 1.86 7.79
C ALA A 87 8.98 2.42 7.22
N VAL A 88 8.06 2.84 8.09
CA VAL A 88 6.78 3.46 7.68
C VAL A 88 7.02 4.85 7.06
N PHE A 89 7.86 5.70 7.65
CA PHE A 89 8.24 7.01 7.08
C PHE A 89 8.99 6.89 5.74
N GLU A 90 9.68 5.78 5.50
CA GLU A 90 10.32 5.48 4.21
C GLU A 90 9.33 5.02 3.14
N GLY A 91 8.10 4.73 3.54
CA GLY A 91 7.02 4.33 2.66
C GLY A 91 7.03 2.84 2.34
N ALA A 92 7.47 1.98 3.29
CA ALA A 92 7.22 0.55 3.20
C ALA A 92 5.72 0.28 2.95
N ASP A 93 5.40 -0.68 2.09
CA ASP A 93 4.00 -1.10 1.90
C ASP A 93 3.53 -2.00 3.04
N ALA A 94 4.45 -2.81 3.57
CA ALA A 94 4.21 -3.62 4.74
C ALA A 94 5.46 -3.75 5.62
N VAL A 95 5.22 -3.96 6.90
CA VAL A 95 6.21 -4.30 7.92
C VAL A 95 5.94 -5.72 8.40
N MET A 96 7.00 -6.53 8.52
CA MET A 96 6.87 -7.97 8.77
C MET A 96 7.39 -8.36 10.15
N LEU A 97 6.56 -9.09 10.88
CA LEU A 97 6.97 -9.88 12.06
C LEU A 97 7.44 -11.26 11.62
N SER A 98 8.50 -11.75 12.25
CA SER A 98 9.09 -13.07 12.01
C SER A 98 8.81 -13.98 13.20
N ALA A 99 9.79 -14.15 14.09
CA ALA A 99 9.65 -15.03 15.25
C ALA A 99 8.68 -14.46 16.28
N GLU A 100 8.49 -13.13 16.30
CA GLU A 100 7.60 -12.43 17.23
C GLU A 100 6.17 -12.99 17.19
N SER A 101 5.64 -13.26 16.00
CA SER A 101 4.29 -13.80 15.81
C SER A 101 4.27 -15.31 15.58
N ALA A 102 5.34 -15.90 15.04
CA ALA A 102 5.39 -17.32 14.70
C ALA A 102 5.65 -18.23 15.92
N ALA A 103 6.49 -17.79 16.85
CA ALA A 103 6.94 -18.60 17.99
C ALA A 103 7.14 -17.80 19.30
N GLY A 104 6.87 -16.50 19.30
CA GLY A 104 7.02 -15.63 20.46
C GLY A 104 5.94 -15.86 21.53
N GLU A 105 6.23 -15.39 22.75
CA GLU A 105 5.33 -15.46 23.90
C GLU A 105 4.18 -14.42 23.82
N PHE A 106 4.34 -13.37 23.01
CA PHE A 106 3.41 -12.23 22.90
C PHE A 106 3.01 -11.89 21.44
N PRO A 107 2.49 -12.86 20.66
CA PRO A 107 2.27 -12.68 19.22
C PRO A 107 1.16 -11.67 18.91
N ILE A 108 0.11 -11.61 19.75
CA ILE A 108 -1.00 -10.67 19.57
C ILE A 108 -0.53 -9.24 19.89
N GLU A 109 0.23 -9.08 20.96
CA GLU A 109 0.79 -7.80 21.39
C GLU A 109 1.80 -7.26 20.38
N ALA A 110 2.61 -8.13 19.76
CA ALA A 110 3.54 -7.74 18.71
C ALA A 110 2.81 -7.17 17.49
N VAL A 111 1.74 -7.84 17.03
CA VAL A 111 0.90 -7.32 15.92
C VAL A 111 0.23 -6.00 16.31
N ALA A 112 -0.38 -5.95 17.49
CA ALA A 112 -1.04 -4.73 17.97
C ALA A 112 -0.06 -3.56 18.19
N MET A 113 1.19 -3.85 18.56
CA MET A 113 2.23 -2.83 18.66
C MET A 113 2.66 -2.31 17.29
N MET A 114 2.88 -3.21 16.33
CA MET A 114 3.21 -2.84 14.96
C MET A 114 2.14 -1.93 14.35
N ASP A 115 0.87 -2.29 14.53
CA ASP A 115 -0.29 -1.50 14.10
C ASP A 115 -0.32 -0.11 14.74
N ARG A 116 -0.17 -0.02 16.08
CA ARG A 116 -0.12 1.27 16.78
C ARG A 116 1.02 2.17 16.30
N VAL A 117 2.20 1.61 16.03
CA VAL A 117 3.34 2.39 15.51
C VAL A 117 3.03 2.91 14.11
N ALA A 118 2.50 2.08 13.22
CA ALA A 118 2.13 2.49 11.86
C ALA A 118 1.08 3.62 11.88
N GLN A 119 -0.01 3.46 12.64
CA GLN A 119 -1.04 4.49 12.77
C GLN A 119 -0.50 5.78 13.38
N SER A 120 0.37 5.67 14.41
CA SER A 120 1.00 6.85 15.02
C SER A 120 1.84 7.62 14.00
N VAL A 121 2.60 6.93 13.14
CA VAL A 121 3.41 7.57 12.10
C VAL A 121 2.55 8.19 11.01
N GLU A 122 1.55 7.47 10.50
CA GLU A 122 0.69 7.96 9.42
C GLU A 122 -0.18 9.16 9.85
N SER A 123 -0.46 9.29 11.16
CA SER A 123 -1.15 10.45 11.75
C SER A 123 -0.23 11.63 12.08
N ASP A 124 1.09 11.47 11.97
CA ASP A 124 2.06 12.51 12.33
C ASP A 124 2.01 13.67 11.31
N PRO A 125 1.99 14.95 11.75
CA PRO A 125 1.95 16.10 10.85
C PRO A 125 3.12 16.19 9.86
N THR A 126 4.25 15.55 10.14
CA THR A 126 5.42 15.51 9.26
C THR A 126 5.34 14.43 8.17
N TYR A 127 4.49 13.42 8.35
CA TYR A 127 4.36 12.30 7.43
C TYR A 127 4.07 12.71 5.98
N PRO A 128 3.08 13.60 5.70
CA PRO A 128 2.82 14.06 4.32
C PRO A 128 4.05 14.68 3.65
N GLY A 129 4.80 15.53 4.36
CA GLY A 129 5.99 16.17 3.83
C GLY A 129 7.08 15.16 3.48
N ILE A 130 7.30 14.18 4.36
CA ILE A 130 8.28 13.12 4.17
C ILE A 130 7.88 12.21 3.00
N ILE A 131 6.65 11.72 2.97
CA ILE A 131 6.22 10.73 1.97
C ILE A 131 6.12 11.34 0.57
N TYR A 132 5.64 12.58 0.46
CA TYR A 132 5.51 13.29 -0.82
C TYR A 132 6.83 13.84 -1.34
N SER A 133 7.82 14.13 -0.48
CA SER A 133 9.19 14.41 -0.94
C SER A 133 9.84 13.21 -1.65
N GLN A 134 9.29 12.02 -1.45
CA GLN A 134 9.72 10.77 -2.07
C GLN A 134 8.77 10.31 -3.20
N ARG A 135 7.83 11.17 -3.62
CA ARG A 135 6.90 10.85 -4.71
C ARG A 135 7.69 10.64 -5.99
N THR A 136 7.36 9.56 -6.70
CA THR A 136 7.94 9.29 -8.02
C THR A 136 7.10 9.99 -9.07
N GLU A 137 7.75 10.54 -10.11
CA GLU A 137 7.01 11.06 -11.25
C GLU A 137 6.22 9.93 -11.93
N PRO A 138 4.95 10.14 -12.28
CA PRO A 138 4.17 9.15 -13.01
C PRO A 138 4.85 8.79 -14.33
N GLU A 139 4.81 7.52 -14.72
CA GLU A 139 5.26 7.12 -16.06
C GLU A 139 4.34 7.75 -17.12
N ALA A 140 4.85 7.91 -18.34
CA ALA A 140 4.10 8.47 -19.48
C ALA A 140 3.06 7.47 -20.03
N THR A 141 2.20 6.94 -19.16
CA THR A 141 1.10 6.00 -19.48
C THR A 141 -0.24 6.60 -19.04
N GLY A 142 -1.32 6.24 -19.75
CA GLY A 142 -2.67 6.72 -19.41
C GLY A 142 -3.10 6.32 -18.00
N ALA A 143 -2.76 5.10 -17.57
CA ALA A 143 -3.10 4.59 -16.25
C ALA A 143 -2.43 5.38 -15.12
N ASP A 144 -1.16 5.75 -15.30
CA ASP A 144 -0.42 6.58 -14.35
C ASP A 144 -0.93 8.02 -14.32
N ALA A 145 -1.23 8.59 -15.49
CA ALA A 145 -1.83 9.92 -15.57
C ALA A 145 -3.19 9.98 -14.85
N ILE A 146 -4.03 8.95 -15.00
CA ILE A 146 -5.32 8.86 -14.32
C ILE A 146 -5.15 8.64 -12.80
N ALA A 147 -4.19 7.82 -12.36
CA ALA A 147 -3.93 7.64 -10.93
C ALA A 147 -3.44 8.94 -10.26
N ALA A 148 -2.51 9.65 -10.91
CA ALA A 148 -2.04 10.94 -10.44
C ALA A 148 -3.17 12.01 -10.43
N ALA A 149 -4.03 12.00 -11.46
CA ALA A 149 -5.21 12.86 -11.50
C ALA A 149 -6.22 12.50 -10.40
N ALA A 150 -6.44 11.21 -10.11
CA ALA A 150 -7.34 10.77 -9.05
C ALA A 150 -6.88 11.27 -7.68
N HIS A 151 -5.57 11.18 -7.39
CA HIS A 151 -4.99 11.78 -6.19
C HIS A 151 -5.22 13.30 -6.15
N SER A 152 -4.85 14.03 -7.20
CA SER A 152 -4.98 15.49 -7.26
C SER A 152 -6.43 15.98 -7.12
N VAL A 153 -7.36 15.32 -7.80
CA VAL A 153 -8.80 15.64 -7.72
C VAL A 153 -9.35 15.30 -6.34
N ALA A 154 -8.97 14.17 -5.75
CA ALA A 154 -9.41 13.78 -4.41
C ALA A 154 -8.93 14.79 -3.36
N ASP A 155 -7.68 15.24 -3.45
CA ASP A 155 -7.12 16.26 -2.56
C ASP A 155 -7.85 17.60 -2.72
N THR A 156 -7.96 18.09 -3.95
CA THR A 156 -8.62 19.36 -4.28
C THR A 156 -10.07 19.41 -3.80
N LEU A 157 -10.78 18.28 -3.92
CA LEU A 157 -12.19 18.19 -3.53
C LEU A 157 -12.37 17.75 -2.08
N ASN A 158 -11.30 17.49 -1.32
CA ASN A 158 -11.38 16.88 0.00
C ASN A 158 -12.35 15.69 -0.02
N ALA A 159 -12.11 14.77 -0.96
CA ALA A 159 -12.92 13.58 -1.15
C ALA A 159 -12.78 12.64 0.06
N ALA A 160 -13.85 11.92 0.38
CA ALA A 160 -13.85 10.99 1.50
C ALA A 160 -13.03 9.72 1.21
N ALA A 161 -12.93 9.32 -0.06
CA ALA A 161 -12.15 8.16 -0.48
C ALA A 161 -11.86 8.20 -1.99
N ILE A 162 -10.84 7.46 -2.42
CA ILE A 162 -10.65 7.03 -3.80
C ILE A 162 -11.14 5.59 -3.94
N VAL A 163 -12.04 5.33 -4.88
CA VAL A 163 -12.57 3.99 -5.17
C VAL A 163 -11.99 3.48 -6.49
N CYS A 164 -11.26 2.38 -6.44
CA CYS A 164 -10.60 1.76 -7.58
C CYS A 164 -11.34 0.48 -8.00
N TRP A 165 -11.94 0.49 -9.19
CA TRP A 165 -12.50 -0.74 -9.77
C TRP A 165 -11.44 -1.51 -10.53
N THR A 166 -11.21 -2.79 -10.22
CA THR A 166 -10.12 -3.53 -10.85
C THR A 166 -10.27 -5.06 -10.82
N ASN A 167 -9.91 -5.71 -11.93
CA ASN A 167 -9.82 -7.17 -12.00
C ASN A 167 -8.42 -7.68 -11.66
N SER A 168 -7.37 -7.00 -12.14
CA SER A 168 -5.99 -7.39 -11.89
C SER A 168 -5.36 -6.71 -10.67
N GLY A 169 -5.95 -5.65 -10.13
CA GLY A 169 -5.34 -4.86 -9.05
C GLY A 169 -4.43 -3.74 -9.52
N SER A 170 -4.14 -3.67 -10.82
CA SER A 170 -3.26 -2.64 -11.40
C SER A 170 -3.68 -1.20 -11.08
N THR A 171 -4.99 -0.92 -11.05
CA THR A 171 -5.53 0.40 -10.69
C THR A 171 -5.23 0.74 -9.24
N GLY A 172 -5.52 -0.18 -8.32
CA GLY A 172 -5.24 0.00 -6.89
C GLY A 172 -3.76 0.21 -6.60
N LEU A 173 -2.89 -0.60 -7.24
CA LEU A 173 -1.42 -0.45 -7.13
C LEU A 173 -0.95 0.95 -7.55
N ARG A 174 -1.43 1.45 -8.68
CA ARG A 174 -1.03 2.78 -9.18
C ARG A 174 -1.53 3.90 -8.28
N VAL A 175 -2.76 3.82 -7.77
CA VAL A 175 -3.29 4.81 -6.81
C VAL A 175 -2.53 4.75 -5.48
N ALA A 176 -2.24 3.56 -4.95
CA ALA A 176 -1.48 3.41 -3.71
C ALA A 176 -0.05 3.95 -3.80
N ARG A 177 0.57 3.87 -4.99
CA ARG A 177 1.91 4.43 -5.24
C ARG A 177 1.95 5.95 -5.04
N GLU A 178 0.85 6.64 -5.30
CA GLU A 178 0.71 8.09 -5.10
C GLU A 178 0.63 8.49 -3.61
N ARG A 179 0.49 7.51 -2.70
CA ARG A 179 0.37 7.67 -1.24
C ARG A 179 -0.68 8.70 -0.80
N PRO A 180 -1.92 8.66 -1.33
CA PRO A 180 -2.97 9.62 -0.94
C PRO A 180 -3.27 9.51 0.56
N LEU A 181 -3.49 10.64 1.23
CA LEU A 181 -3.84 10.70 2.67
C LEU A 181 -5.30 10.38 2.98
N PHE A 182 -6.04 9.86 1.99
CA PHE A 182 -7.43 9.46 2.12
C PHE A 182 -7.56 7.97 1.80
N PRO A 183 -8.56 7.28 2.37
CA PRO A 183 -8.79 5.86 2.14
C PRO A 183 -8.87 5.49 0.66
N ILE A 184 -8.25 4.36 0.30
CA ILE A 184 -8.37 3.77 -1.03
C ILE A 184 -9.20 2.49 -0.91
N ILE A 185 -10.38 2.48 -1.52
CA ILE A 185 -11.25 1.30 -1.56
C ILE A 185 -11.04 0.61 -2.90
N VAL A 186 -10.69 -0.67 -2.88
CA VAL A 186 -10.55 -1.47 -4.10
C VAL A 186 -11.74 -2.39 -4.26
N LEU A 187 -12.43 -2.26 -5.38
CA LEU A 187 -13.57 -3.10 -5.74
C LEU A 187 -13.12 -4.14 -6.77
N THR A 188 -13.32 -5.42 -6.46
CA THR A 188 -12.94 -6.51 -7.36
C THR A 188 -13.86 -7.72 -7.21
N PRO A 189 -14.23 -8.40 -8.31
CA PRO A 189 -14.93 -9.69 -8.23
C PRO A 189 -13.99 -10.87 -7.96
N ILE A 190 -12.66 -10.66 -7.99
CA ILE A 190 -11.67 -11.74 -7.94
C ILE A 190 -11.01 -11.78 -6.57
N GLU A 191 -11.36 -12.80 -5.79
CA GLU A 191 -10.82 -13.03 -4.45
C GLU A 191 -9.29 -13.13 -4.44
N ALA A 192 -8.69 -13.77 -5.45
CA ALA A 192 -7.24 -13.85 -5.59
C ALA A 192 -6.58 -12.47 -5.76
N THR A 193 -7.26 -11.53 -6.42
CA THR A 193 -6.78 -10.16 -6.57
C THR A 193 -6.86 -9.42 -5.25
N ALA A 194 -7.99 -9.50 -4.52
CA ALA A 194 -8.13 -8.91 -3.19
C ALA A 194 -7.04 -9.40 -2.22
N ARG A 195 -6.82 -10.72 -2.15
CA ARG A 195 -5.76 -11.30 -1.30
C ARG A 195 -4.36 -10.82 -1.65
N ARG A 196 -4.05 -10.68 -2.94
CA ARG A 196 -2.75 -10.16 -3.38
C ARG A 196 -2.57 -8.69 -2.98
N LEU A 197 -3.63 -7.89 -3.10
CA LEU A 197 -3.60 -6.47 -2.79
C LEU A 197 -3.57 -6.16 -1.29
N ALA A 198 -3.86 -7.14 -0.41
CA ALA A 198 -3.74 -6.98 1.04
C ALA A 198 -2.32 -6.65 1.51
N LEU A 199 -1.29 -6.90 0.68
CA LEU A 199 0.10 -6.51 0.95
C LEU A 199 0.38 -5.03 0.63
N VAL A 200 -0.48 -4.37 -0.15
CA VAL A 200 -0.22 -3.05 -0.71
C VAL A 200 -0.70 -1.98 0.25
N TRP A 201 0.11 -0.94 0.41
CA TRP A 201 -0.19 0.17 1.30
C TRP A 201 -1.57 0.80 1.06
N GLY A 202 -2.31 1.03 2.15
CA GLY A 202 -3.51 1.86 2.15
C GLY A 202 -4.73 1.31 1.39
N LEU A 203 -4.66 0.09 0.87
CA LEU A 203 -5.76 -0.53 0.11
C LEU A 203 -6.73 -1.28 1.02
N HIS A 204 -7.99 -0.84 1.04
CA HIS A 204 -9.11 -1.60 1.62
C HIS A 204 -9.85 -2.34 0.50
N CYS A 205 -9.64 -3.65 0.40
CA CYS A 205 -10.25 -4.46 -0.66
C CYS A 205 -11.63 -4.98 -0.28
N VAL A 206 -12.62 -4.75 -1.14
CA VAL A 206 -14.00 -5.23 -0.99
C VAL A 206 -14.36 -6.09 -2.19
N LEU A 207 -14.86 -7.30 -1.91
CA LEU A 207 -15.38 -8.19 -2.95
C LEU A 207 -16.76 -7.72 -3.40
N THR A 208 -16.92 -7.55 -4.71
CA THR A 208 -18.18 -7.18 -5.33
C THR A 208 -18.27 -7.78 -6.72
N GLU A 209 -19.47 -8.10 -7.16
CA GLU A 209 -19.74 -8.41 -8.56
C GLU A 209 -19.35 -7.25 -9.48
N ASP A 210 -19.02 -7.58 -10.74
CA ASP A 210 -18.73 -6.59 -11.78
C ASP A 210 -19.93 -5.66 -12.03
N ALA A 211 -19.64 -4.37 -12.24
CA ALA A 211 -20.66 -3.41 -12.60
C ALA A 211 -21.12 -3.62 -14.05
N THR A 212 -22.41 -3.40 -14.31
CA THR A 212 -22.99 -3.60 -15.64
C THR A 212 -22.71 -2.44 -16.59
N ASP A 213 -22.61 -1.23 -16.05
CA ASP A 213 -22.31 -0.01 -16.78
C ASP A 213 -21.67 1.05 -15.86
N LEU A 214 -21.42 2.25 -16.40
CA LEU A 214 -20.74 3.33 -15.68
C LEU A 214 -21.59 3.98 -14.58
N GLU A 215 -22.92 3.88 -14.66
CA GLU A 215 -23.83 4.41 -13.66
C GLU A 215 -23.91 3.44 -12.48
N ASP A 216 -24.11 2.15 -12.75
CA ASP A 216 -24.05 1.09 -11.75
C ASP A 216 -22.70 1.08 -11.02
N LEU A 217 -21.59 1.29 -11.75
CA LEU A 217 -20.27 1.42 -11.15
C LEU A 217 -20.18 2.55 -10.13
N ALA A 218 -20.72 3.72 -10.44
CA ALA A 218 -20.68 4.89 -9.56
C ALA A 218 -21.62 4.71 -8.35
N GLU A 219 -22.83 4.19 -8.57
CA GLU A 219 -23.79 3.92 -7.51
C GLU A 219 -23.24 2.88 -6.52
N ARG A 220 -22.69 1.77 -7.02
CA ARG A 220 -22.05 0.74 -6.19
C ARG A 220 -20.87 1.29 -5.42
N ALA A 221 -20.02 2.09 -6.06
CA ALA A 221 -18.88 2.72 -5.39
C ALA A 221 -19.35 3.61 -4.21
N CYS A 222 -20.36 4.45 -4.42
CA CYS A 222 -20.94 5.27 -3.35
C CYS A 222 -21.54 4.42 -2.23
N ARG A 223 -22.34 3.40 -2.58
CA ARG A 223 -22.99 2.52 -1.60
C ARG A 223 -21.98 1.74 -0.77
N ILE A 224 -20.94 1.19 -1.39
CA ILE A 224 -19.89 0.44 -0.69
C ILE A 224 -19.07 1.39 0.18
N ALA A 225 -18.66 2.55 -0.32
CA ALA A 225 -17.94 3.54 0.49
C ALA A 225 -18.72 3.96 1.75
N TYR A 226 -20.05 4.05 1.65
CA TYR A 226 -20.93 4.29 2.79
C TYR A 226 -20.99 3.09 3.75
N ARG A 227 -21.27 1.88 3.24
CA ARG A 227 -21.40 0.65 4.05
C ARG A 227 -20.12 0.30 4.81
N GLU A 228 -18.97 0.52 4.19
CA GLU A 228 -17.65 0.28 4.79
C GLU A 228 -17.22 1.42 5.75
N GLY A 229 -18.02 2.48 5.89
CA GLY A 229 -17.78 3.56 6.86
C GLY A 229 -16.79 4.64 6.41
N PHE A 230 -16.30 4.59 5.17
CA PHE A 230 -15.33 5.57 4.65
C PHE A 230 -15.97 6.87 4.17
N ALA A 231 -17.25 6.87 3.83
CA ALA A 231 -17.94 8.07 3.37
C ALA A 231 -19.34 8.22 4.00
N GLN A 232 -19.74 9.46 4.27
CA GLN A 232 -21.09 9.79 4.73
C GLN A 232 -21.92 10.40 3.60
N PRO A 233 -23.27 10.37 3.68
CA PRO A 233 -24.12 11.05 2.71
C PRO A 233 -23.75 12.52 2.54
N GLY A 234 -23.71 12.99 1.29
CA GLY A 234 -23.27 14.33 0.91
C GLY A 234 -21.76 14.48 0.71
N LYS A 235 -20.94 13.47 1.05
CA LYS A 235 -19.51 13.47 0.74
C LYS A 235 -19.24 13.09 -0.72
N ARG A 236 -18.12 13.58 -1.24
CA ARG A 236 -17.61 13.25 -2.57
C ARG A 236 -16.67 12.06 -2.48
N ILE A 237 -16.71 11.19 -3.47
CA ILE A 237 -15.68 10.17 -3.71
C ILE A 237 -15.12 10.36 -5.12
N VAL A 238 -13.89 9.91 -5.33
CA VAL A 238 -13.28 9.83 -6.67
C VAL A 238 -13.26 8.37 -7.08
N VAL A 239 -13.88 8.04 -8.21
CA VAL A 239 -13.94 6.68 -8.74
C VAL A 239 -13.00 6.59 -9.93
N THR A 240 -12.17 5.56 -9.97
CA THR A 240 -11.27 5.25 -11.08
C THR A 240 -11.44 3.81 -11.53
N ALA A 241 -11.44 3.59 -12.85
CA ALA A 241 -11.67 2.30 -13.46
C ALA A 241 -11.02 2.21 -14.84
N GLY A 242 -11.00 1.00 -15.40
CA GLY A 242 -10.71 0.78 -16.80
C GLY A 242 -11.96 0.47 -17.61
N VAL A 243 -12.10 1.15 -18.75
CA VAL A 243 -13.23 0.98 -19.68
C VAL A 243 -12.70 0.52 -21.04
N PRO A 244 -13.27 -0.53 -21.67
CA PRO A 244 -14.45 -1.31 -21.25
C PRO A 244 -14.25 -2.09 -19.95
N LEU A 245 -15.30 -2.13 -19.11
CA LEU A 245 -15.30 -2.87 -17.84
C LEU A 245 -14.94 -4.34 -18.09
N GLY A 246 -14.30 -4.97 -17.11
CA GLY A 246 -13.82 -6.35 -17.24
C GLY A 246 -12.48 -6.50 -17.97
N THR A 247 -11.97 -5.47 -18.65
CA THR A 247 -10.68 -5.49 -19.35
C THR A 247 -9.52 -5.20 -18.39
N PRO A 248 -8.63 -6.17 -18.08
CA PRO A 248 -7.53 -5.94 -17.14
C PRO A 248 -6.52 -4.90 -17.66
N GLY A 249 -5.98 -4.09 -16.75
CA GLY A 249 -4.82 -3.22 -17.03
C GLY A 249 -5.10 -1.88 -17.72
N ALA A 250 -6.34 -1.61 -18.14
CA ALA A 250 -6.69 -0.44 -18.94
C ALA A 250 -7.27 0.73 -18.10
N THR A 251 -6.61 1.17 -17.03
CA THR A 251 -7.11 2.31 -16.22
C THR A 251 -7.13 3.58 -17.08
N ASN A 252 -8.32 4.12 -17.36
CA ASN A 252 -8.49 5.24 -18.28
C ASN A 252 -9.69 6.15 -17.95
N MET A 253 -10.38 5.92 -16.83
CA MET A 253 -11.56 6.69 -16.43
C MET A 253 -11.41 7.24 -15.01
N LEU A 254 -11.85 8.48 -14.83
CA LEU A 254 -11.99 9.15 -13.54
C LEU A 254 -13.37 9.80 -13.47
N ARG A 255 -14.11 9.55 -12.40
CA ARG A 255 -15.43 10.15 -12.13
C ARG A 255 -15.48 10.67 -10.70
N VAL A 256 -15.98 11.89 -10.52
CA VAL A 256 -16.36 12.40 -9.20
C VAL A 256 -17.82 12.02 -8.96
N ALA A 257 -18.10 11.40 -7.83
CA ALA A 257 -19.46 11.01 -7.44
C ALA A 257 -19.81 11.54 -6.05
N PHE A 258 -21.11 11.68 -5.78
CA PHE A 258 -21.64 12.08 -4.49
C PHE A 258 -22.34 10.90 -3.84
N VAL A 259 -22.02 10.65 -2.57
CA VAL A 259 -22.68 9.62 -1.78
C VAL A 259 -24.08 10.12 -1.43
N GLY A 260 -25.11 9.45 -1.94
CA GLY A 260 -26.50 9.75 -1.62
C GLY A 260 -26.89 9.29 -0.21
N ARG A 261 -28.05 9.75 0.27
CA ARG A 261 -28.77 9.05 1.35
C ARG A 261 -29.48 7.87 0.70
N HIS A 262 -28.85 6.71 0.67
CA HIS A 262 -29.55 5.50 0.24
C HIS A 262 -30.37 5.01 1.43
N GLU A 263 -31.69 4.99 1.29
CA GLU A 263 -32.56 4.19 2.16
C GLU A 263 -32.27 2.70 1.85
N GLU A 264 -32.18 1.88 2.90
CA GLU A 264 -31.80 0.46 2.82
C GLU A 264 -32.67 -0.37 1.87
#